data_AF-A0A2N3J022-F1
#
_entry.id   AF-A0A2N3J022-F1
#
_cell.length_a   1.000
_cell.length_b   1.000
_cell.length_c   1.000
_cell.angle_alpha   90.00
_cell.angle_beta   90.00
_cell.angle_gamma   90.00
#
_symmetry.space_group_name_H-M   'P 1'
#
loop_
_entity.id
_entity.type
_entity.pdbx_description
1 polymer ?
#
loop_
_entity_poly.entity_id
_entity_poly.type
_entity_poly.pdbx_seq_one_letter_code
_entity_poly.pdbx_strand_id
1 'polypeptide(L)' 'MKHKLIPLLLLACAGYMELANAAIVLDRTRIIYPGGAKSISVNVINENKVLPYLAQSWLEDHKRRCCPNRCNLNGTN' A
#
# COMPACT_ATOMS: atom_id res chain seq x y z
N MET A 1 0.23 45.66 -15.72
CA MET A 1 1.00 44.90 -14.70
C MET A 1 0.35 43.58 -14.24
N LYS A 2 -0.90 43.24 -14.64
CA LYS A 2 -1.62 42.04 -14.16
C LYS A 2 -1.22 40.72 -14.86
N HIS A 3 -0.69 40.77 -16.08
CA HIS A 3 -0.34 39.58 -16.88
C HIS A 3 0.98 38.91 -16.47
N LYS A 4 1.84 39.60 -15.70
CA LYS A 4 3.11 39.05 -15.19
C LYS A 4 2.95 38.28 -13.87
N LEU A 5 1.82 38.49 -13.17
CA LEU A 5 1.48 37.77 -11.94
C LEU A 5 0.95 36.35 -12.19
N ILE A 6 0.30 36.13 -13.33
CA ILE A 6 -0.26 34.83 -13.73
C ILE A 6 0.83 33.76 -13.93
N PRO A 7 1.91 33.99 -14.71
CA PRO A 7 2.97 33.00 -14.86
C PRO A 7 3.75 32.77 -13.56
N LEU A 8 3.87 33.79 -12.70
CA LEU A 8 4.51 33.66 -11.40
C LEU A 8 3.70 32.77 -10.44
N LEU A 9 2.37 32.88 -10.48
CA LEU A 9 1.46 32.04 -9.68
C LEU A 9 1.45 30.58 -10.18
N LEU A 10 1.48 30.35 -11.50
CA LEU A 10 1.58 29.02 -12.09
C LEU A 10 2.89 28.32 -11.72
N LEU A 11 4.01 29.05 -11.71
CA LEU A 11 5.32 28.51 -11.31
C LEU A 11 5.34 28.15 -9.82
N ALA A 12 4.65 28.90 -8.97
CA ALA A 12 4.53 28.60 -7.54
C ALA A 12 3.68 27.34 -7.27
N CYS A 13 2.59 27.10 -8.02
CA CYS A 13 1.77 25.90 -7.87
C CYS A 13 2.46 24.60 -8.33
N ALA A 14 3.37 24.68 -9.30
CA ALA A 14 4.07 23.50 -9.81
C ALA A 14 5.10 22.90 -8.84
N GLY A 15 5.46 23.62 -7.76
CA GLY A 15 6.44 23.17 -6.76
C GLY A 15 5.90 22.20 -5.70
N TYR A 16 4.59 22.02 -5.60
CA TYR A 16 3.96 21.16 -4.58
C TYR A 16 3.65 19.76 -5.14
N MET A 17 4.68 19.01 -5.52
CA MET A 17 4.52 17.58 -5.79
C MET A 17 5.09 16.80 -4.60
N GLU A 18 4.20 16.32 -3.73
CA GLU A 18 4.57 15.38 -2.68
C GLU A 18 4.87 14.02 -3.31
N LEU A 19 6.15 13.66 -3.37
CA LEU A 19 6.57 12.33 -3.77
C LEU A 19 6.44 11.40 -2.56
N ALA A 20 5.45 10.49 -2.62
CA ALA A 20 5.30 9.45 -1.62
C ALA A 20 6.38 8.37 -1.83
N ASN A 21 7.30 8.26 -0.86
CA ASN A 21 8.29 7.19 -0.84
C ASN A 21 7.73 6.00 -0.06
N ALA A 22 7.70 4.83 -0.68
CA ALA A 22 7.34 3.58 -0.04
C ALA A 22 8.49 2.59 -0.17
N ALA A 23 8.91 2.01 0.95
CA ALA A 23 9.93 0.97 0.95
C ALA A 23 9.35 -0.45 0.92
N ILE A 24 8.08 -0.60 1.31
CA ILE A 24 7.39 -1.89 1.26
C ILE A 24 6.55 -1.95 -0.01
N VAL A 25 6.74 -3.02 -0.78
CA VAL A 25 6.03 -3.26 -2.04
C VAL A 25 5.33 -4.63 -1.96
N LEU A 26 4.12 -4.69 -2.51
CA LEU A 26 3.37 -5.93 -2.72
C LEU A 26 3.54 -6.38 -4.17
N ASP A 27 3.51 -7.70 -4.41
CA ASP A 27 3.58 -8.23 -5.78
C ASP A 27 2.41 -7.76 -6.67
N ARG A 28 1.25 -7.46 -6.06
CA ARG A 28 -0.01 -7.12 -6.73
C ARG A 28 -0.87 -6.17 -5.90
N THR A 29 -1.77 -5.46 -6.56
CA THR A 29 -2.72 -4.51 -5.94
C THR A 29 -4.05 -5.14 -5.52
N ARG A 30 -4.33 -6.37 -5.97
CA ARG A 30 -5.55 -7.11 -5.64
C ARG A 30 -5.32 -8.61 -5.73
N ILE A 31 -6.12 -9.35 -4.96
CA ILE A 31 -6.15 -10.81 -4.97
C ILE A 31 -7.58 -11.25 -5.27
N ILE A 32 -7.75 -12.11 -6.26
CA ILE A 32 -9.01 -12.81 -6.52
C ILE A 32 -8.88 -14.19 -5.88
N TYR A 33 -9.57 -14.41 -4.77
CA TYR A 33 -9.52 -15.68 -4.04
C TYR A 33 -10.53 -16.69 -4.65
N PRO A 34 -10.09 -17.79 -5.28
CA PRO A 34 -11.01 -18.77 -5.86
C PRO A 34 -11.74 -19.55 -4.76
N GLY A 35 -13.05 -19.81 -4.93
CA GLY A 35 -13.87 -20.46 -3.90
C GLY A 35 -13.44 -21.89 -3.52
N GLY A 36 -12.71 -22.60 -4.38
CA GLY A 36 -12.16 -23.94 -4.11
C GLY A 36 -10.72 -23.96 -3.57
N ALA A 37 -10.07 -22.80 -3.46
CA ALA A 37 -8.70 -22.71 -2.98
C ALA A 37 -8.66 -22.78 -1.44
N LYS A 38 -7.65 -23.46 -0.90
CA LYS A 38 -7.39 -23.50 0.56
C LYS A 38 -6.53 -22.33 1.05
N SER A 39 -5.64 -21.85 0.20
CA SER A 39 -4.74 -20.74 0.49
C SER A 39 -4.28 -20.06 -0.81
N ILE A 40 -3.76 -18.85 -0.67
CA ILE A 40 -3.07 -18.10 -1.72
C ILE A 40 -1.90 -17.36 -1.07
N SER A 41 -0.79 -17.23 -1.79
CA SER A 41 0.39 -16.50 -1.30
C SER A 41 0.37 -15.03 -1.75
N VAL A 42 0.90 -14.17 -0.89
CA VAL A 42 1.12 -12.74 -1.14
C VAL A 42 2.56 -12.43 -0.78
N ASN A 43 3.34 -11.94 -1.75
CA ASN A 43 4.72 -11.58 -1.48
C ASN A 43 4.80 -10.12 -1.01
N VAL A 44 5.45 -9.92 0.13
CA VAL A 44 5.78 -8.60 0.71
C VAL A 44 7.29 -8.42 0.60
N ILE A 45 7.71 -7.35 -0.06
CA ILE A 45 9.12 -7.08 -0.33
C ILE A 45 9.50 -5.77 0.36
N ASN A 46 10.59 -5.80 1.14
CA ASN A 46 11.25 -4.59 1.60
C ASN A 46 12.33 -4.18 0.57
N GLU A 47 12.07 -3.12 -0.16
CA GLU A 47 13.03 -2.55 -1.12
C GLU A 47 14.10 -1.69 -0.46
N ASN A 48 13.94 -1.32 0.82
CA ASN A 48 15.02 -0.70 1.57
C ASN A 48 16.11 -1.73 1.89
N LYS A 49 17.29 -1.55 1.29
CA LYS A 49 18.44 -2.46 1.46
C LYS A 49 19.25 -2.19 2.74
N VAL A 50 18.89 -1.16 3.51
CA VAL A 50 19.64 -0.69 4.68
C VAL A 50 18.89 -0.98 5.98
N LEU A 51 17.57 -0.78 6.02
CA LEU A 51 16.77 -0.88 7.25
C LEU A 51 15.78 -2.05 7.22
N PRO A 52 15.73 -2.88 8.28
CA PRO A 52 14.67 -3.86 8.44
C PRO A 52 13.37 -3.19 8.90
N TYR A 53 12.23 -3.63 8.36
CA TYR A 53 10.91 -3.13 8.73
C TYR A 53 10.00 -4.24 9.25
N LEU A 54 9.17 -3.91 10.23
CA LEU A 54 8.14 -4.80 10.75
C LEU A 54 6.96 -4.84 9.79
N ALA A 55 6.61 -6.03 9.32
CA ALA A 55 5.38 -6.25 8.56
C ALA A 55 4.32 -6.87 9.48
N GLN A 56 3.16 -6.22 9.59
CA GLN A 56 1.99 -6.74 10.28
C GLN A 56 0.81 -6.75 9.31
N SER A 57 0.08 -7.85 9.26
CA SER A 57 -1.10 -8.01 8.40
C SER A 57 -2.32 -8.43 9.20
N TRP A 58 -3.49 -7.94 8.80
CA TRP A 58 -4.80 -8.40 9.28
C TRP A 58 -5.79 -8.36 8.12
N LEU A 59 -6.88 -9.12 8.25
CA LEU A 59 -7.95 -9.14 7.25
C LEU A 59 -9.19 -8.45 7.82
N GLU A 60 -9.76 -7.54 7.03
CA GLU A 60 -10.98 -6.82 7.38
C GLU A 60 -12.16 -7.27 6.53
N ASP A 61 -13.37 -7.13 7.08
CA ASP A 61 -14.61 -7.25 6.31
C ASP A 61 -14.97 -5.93 5.59
N HIS A 62 -16.04 -5.96 4.78
CA HIS A 62 -16.53 -4.77 4.06
C HIS A 62 -16.96 -3.60 4.97
N LYS A 63 -17.12 -3.84 6.28
CA LYS A 63 -17.42 -2.83 7.30
C LYS A 63 -16.16 -2.35 8.04
N ARG A 64 -14.95 -2.68 7.54
CA ARG A 64 -13.65 -2.36 8.14
C ARG A 64 -13.49 -2.91 9.57
N ARG A 65 -14.13 -4.03 9.86
CA ARG A 65 -13.91 -4.73 11.13
C ARG A 65 -12.84 -5.77 10.90
N CYS A 66 -11.84 -5.77 11.78
CA CYS A 66 -10.93 -6.89 11.87
C CYS A 66 -11.75 -8.18 11.99
N CYS A 67 -11.50 -9.14 11.10
CA CYS A 67 -12.19 -10.42 11.12
C CYS A 67 -11.90 -11.10 12.47
N PRO A 68 -12.88 -11.18 13.39
CA PRO A 68 -12.60 -11.44 14.80
C PRO A 68 -11.92 -12.79 15.07
N ASN A 69 -12.00 -13.73 14.12
CA ASN A 69 -11.60 -15.12 14.30
C ASN A 69 -10.77 -15.70 13.13
N ARG A 70 -10.13 -14.87 12.28
CA ARG A 70 -9.46 -15.34 11.05
C ARG A 70 -7.99 -14.94 10.89
N CYS A 71 -7.32 -14.58 11.99
CA CYS A 71 -5.89 -14.25 12.01
C CYS A 71 -4.97 -15.45 12.30
N ASN A 72 -5.50 -16.67 12.39
CA ASN A 72 -4.66 -17.88 12.42
C ASN A 72 -4.63 -18.53 11.03
N LEU A 73 -3.72 -18.06 10.18
CA LEU A 73 -3.31 -18.81 9.00
C LEU A 73 -2.42 -19.96 9.51
N ASN A 74 -3.03 -21.07 9.92
CA ASN A 74 -2.30 -22.31 10.17
C ASN A 74 -1.60 -22.70 8.86
N GLY A 75 -0.35 -22.29 8.71
CA GLY A 75 0.61 -22.89 7.80
C GLY A 75 1.03 -24.22 8.38
N THR A 76 0.20 -25.24 8.20
CA THR A 76 0.64 -26.63 8.33
C THR A 76 1.33 -27.00 7.02
N ASN A 77 2.60 -27.39 7.13
CA ASN A 77 3.29 -28.19 6.11
C ASN A 77 2.43 -29.40 5.69
#